data_AF-A0A8H4RIW0-F1
#
_entry.id   AF-A0A8H4RIW0-F1
#
_cell.length_a   1.000
_cell.length_b   1.000
_cell.length_c   1.000
_cell.angle_alpha   90.00
_cell.angle_beta   90.00
_cell.angle_gamma   90.00
#
_symmetry.space_group_name_H-M   'P 1'
#
loop_
_entity.id
_entity.type
_entity.pdbx_description
1 polymer ?
#
loop_
_entity_poly.entity_id
_entity_poly.type
_entity_poly.pdbx_seq_one_letter_code
_entity_poly.pdbx_strand_id
1 'polypeptide(L)'
;MAPSTKFTLDPTLFNPSFCTSVLRLWLPTYPTPSSNFTQSDILRWFAPSATTDEQVRTLAGNAISSLSPENLTLPPFESLEADRELYNEIAAPFISHLSDATNALALAIFLDQFPRNLFRGEAQAVVYTHYDRLSRAVSANIRARGLDGFGDAPVWQYWFYMCLEHSESVPDHEMLRVKIGEMLERAKREGDEMGMKFVEKAMGSEEKHLGPLKEFGRFPWRNRWLGRESTEAEKKWLEEGGESEDGTYLMVERVDGIELGEIGKQCRQLPVYSYLLDGHQKKNCGACQAIANENAATFIRETMPPQLAALRSSVSGFNRFVIPPPWVTEHDRRAEWIPKKISHDTVDTTMTAQSTSRP
;
A
#
# COMPACT_ATOMS: atom_id res chain seq x y z
N MET A 1 -33.60 4.51 33.96
CA MET A 1 -32.33 4.87 33.27
C MET A 1 -32.61 6.14 32.49
N ALA A 2 -31.83 7.21 32.72
CA ALA A 2 -31.90 8.39 31.86
C ALA A 2 -31.62 7.95 30.42
N PRO A 3 -32.33 8.49 29.40
CA PRO A 3 -32.02 8.17 28.03
C PRO A 3 -30.55 8.53 27.77
N SER A 4 -29.75 7.53 27.40
CA SER A 4 -28.40 7.75 26.88
C SER A 4 -28.52 8.82 25.80
N THR A 5 -27.89 9.97 26.01
CA THR A 5 -27.85 11.05 25.02
C THR A 5 -27.18 10.49 23.78
N LYS A 6 -28.00 10.16 22.78
CA LYS A 6 -27.55 9.58 21.52
C LYS A 6 -26.55 10.55 20.88
N PHE A 7 -25.29 10.13 20.78
CA PHE A 7 -24.24 10.93 20.15
C PHE A 7 -24.73 11.42 18.78
N THR A 8 -24.52 12.70 18.51
CA THR A 8 -24.92 13.35 17.26
C THR A 8 -23.69 14.03 16.67
N LEU A 9 -23.48 13.86 15.37
CA LEU A 9 -22.39 14.52 14.65
C LEU A 9 -22.56 16.04 14.75
N ASP A 10 -21.46 16.75 15.05
CA ASP A 10 -21.44 18.20 15.11
C ASP A 10 -21.75 18.77 13.71
N PRO A 11 -22.88 19.47 13.50
CA PRO A 11 -23.25 19.99 12.19
C PRO A 11 -22.31 21.08 11.68
N THR A 12 -21.48 21.67 12.55
CA THR A 12 -20.42 22.61 12.14
C THR A 12 -19.25 21.88 11.47
N LEU A 13 -18.94 20.66 11.92
CA LEU A 13 -17.87 19.81 11.37
C LEU A 13 -18.38 18.97 10.19
N PHE A 14 -19.56 18.37 10.32
CA PHE A 14 -20.18 17.48 9.32
C PHE A 14 -21.21 18.23 8.45
N ASN A 15 -20.84 19.42 7.97
CA ASN A 15 -21.68 20.23 7.10
C ASN A 15 -21.63 19.71 5.63
N PRO A 16 -22.54 20.16 4.74
CA PRO A 16 -22.56 19.69 3.35
C PRO A 16 -21.25 19.90 2.57
N SER A 17 -20.44 20.90 2.93
CA SER A 17 -19.14 21.14 2.27
C SER A 17 -18.06 20.14 2.69
N PHE A 18 -18.22 19.48 3.85
CA PHE A 18 -17.26 18.53 4.38
C PHE A 18 -17.05 17.35 3.43
N CYS A 19 -18.14 16.69 3.01
CA CYS A 19 -18.07 15.55 2.09
C CYS A 19 -17.40 15.93 0.76
N THR A 20 -17.76 17.10 0.21
CA THR A 20 -17.12 17.63 -1.00
C THR A 20 -15.62 17.87 -0.80
N SER A 21 -15.21 18.33 0.38
CA SER A 21 -13.80 18.62 0.66
C SER A 21 -12.98 17.34 0.85
N VAL A 22 -13.56 16.31 1.48
CA VAL A 22 -12.98 14.96 1.56
C VAL A 22 -12.75 14.40 0.16
N LEU A 23 -13.78 14.44 -0.70
CA LEU A 23 -13.66 13.90 -2.06
C LEU A 23 -12.71 14.70 -2.93
N ARG A 24 -12.65 16.04 -2.82
CA ARG A 24 -11.66 16.85 -3.55
C ARG A 24 -10.22 16.56 -3.12
N LEU A 25 -9.99 16.30 -1.83
CA LEU A 25 -8.67 15.92 -1.35
C LEU A 25 -8.29 14.53 -1.83
N TRP A 26 -9.22 13.57 -1.77
CA TRP A 26 -8.90 12.17 -2.06
C TRP A 26 -8.96 11.83 -3.54
N LEU A 27 -9.93 12.36 -4.28
CA LEU A 27 -10.23 11.99 -5.67
C LEU A 27 -10.01 13.21 -6.58
N PRO A 28 -8.92 13.24 -7.36
CA PRO A 28 -8.48 14.43 -8.11
C PRO A 28 -9.47 14.87 -9.20
N THR A 29 -10.30 13.95 -9.70
CA THR A 29 -11.26 14.21 -10.78
C THR A 29 -12.65 14.61 -10.28
N TYR A 30 -12.85 14.73 -8.96
CA TYR A 30 -14.13 15.11 -8.40
C TYR A 30 -14.63 16.49 -8.90
N PRO A 31 -15.90 16.62 -9.32
CA PRO A 31 -17.03 15.68 -9.13
C PRO A 31 -17.26 14.67 -10.25
N THR A 32 -16.35 14.54 -11.22
CA THR A 32 -16.53 13.65 -12.37
C THR A 32 -15.88 12.28 -12.07
N PRO A 33 -16.67 11.20 -11.91
CA PRO A 33 -16.12 9.86 -11.76
C PRO A 33 -15.14 9.54 -12.88
N SER A 34 -13.96 9.02 -12.53
CA SER A 34 -12.94 8.67 -13.50
C SER A 34 -11.96 7.66 -12.92
N SER A 35 -11.54 6.72 -13.75
CA SER A 35 -10.42 5.84 -13.44
C SER A 35 -9.06 6.45 -13.72
N ASN A 36 -9.01 7.69 -14.23
CA ASN A 36 -7.73 8.36 -14.44
C ASN A 36 -7.14 8.82 -13.11
N PHE A 37 -5.90 8.41 -12.87
CA PHE A 37 -5.08 8.84 -11.74
C PHE A 37 -3.63 9.01 -12.18
N THR A 38 -2.88 9.76 -11.38
CA THR A 38 -1.46 10.00 -11.55
C THR A 38 -0.64 9.22 -10.51
N GLN A 39 0.67 9.21 -10.67
CA GLN A 39 1.56 8.65 -9.65
C GLN A 39 1.43 9.40 -8.30
N SER A 40 1.16 10.71 -8.34
CA SER A 40 0.94 11.52 -7.14
C SER A 40 -0.29 11.06 -6.36
N ASP A 41 -1.35 10.65 -7.06
CA ASP A 41 -2.58 10.14 -6.44
C ASP A 41 -2.32 8.77 -5.78
N ILE A 42 -1.58 7.88 -6.44
CA ILE A 42 -1.15 6.60 -5.85
C ILE A 42 -0.35 6.84 -4.56
N LEU A 43 0.59 7.79 -4.57
CA LEU A 43 1.38 8.12 -3.39
C LEU A 43 0.52 8.73 -2.27
N ARG A 44 -0.46 9.56 -2.61
CA ARG A 44 -1.43 10.10 -1.64
C ARG A 44 -2.22 8.98 -0.95
N TRP A 45 -2.64 7.99 -1.72
CA TRP A 45 -3.51 6.91 -1.27
C TRP A 45 -2.77 5.84 -0.48
N PHE A 46 -1.59 5.43 -0.94
CA PHE A 46 -0.96 4.19 -0.50
C PHE A 46 0.44 4.37 0.08
N ALA A 47 0.99 5.59 0.10
CA ALA A 47 2.31 5.85 0.68
C ALA A 47 2.24 6.80 1.89
N PRO A 48 3.17 6.66 2.85
CA PRO A 48 3.37 7.68 3.88
C PRO A 48 3.78 9.02 3.25
N SER A 49 3.10 10.10 3.63
CA SER A 49 3.37 11.44 3.09
C SER A 49 3.01 12.49 4.13
N ALA A 50 4.02 13.16 4.69
CA ALA A 50 3.82 14.22 5.67
C ALA A 50 2.95 15.37 5.12
N THR A 51 3.06 15.66 3.83
CA THR A 51 2.20 16.65 3.15
C THR A 51 0.74 16.21 3.14
N THR A 52 0.47 14.96 2.79
CA THR A 52 -0.90 14.42 2.76
C THR A 52 -1.48 14.34 4.18
N ASP A 53 -0.67 13.89 5.14
CA ASP A 53 -1.09 13.78 6.54
C ASP A 53 -1.46 15.16 7.11
N GLU A 54 -0.72 16.23 6.75
CA GLU A 54 -1.04 17.60 7.16
C GLU A 54 -2.31 18.14 6.48
N GLN A 55 -2.53 17.81 5.20
CA GLN A 55 -3.78 18.15 4.51
C GLN A 55 -4.99 17.48 5.16
N VAL A 56 -4.87 16.18 5.51
CA VAL A 56 -5.90 15.45 6.24
C VAL A 56 -6.12 16.04 7.62
N ARG A 57 -5.06 16.40 8.35
CA ARG A 57 -5.13 17.02 9.68
C ARG A 57 -5.85 18.35 9.66
N THR A 58 -5.50 19.21 8.70
CA THR A 58 -6.14 20.52 8.51
C THR A 58 -7.62 20.37 8.15
N LEU A 59 -7.95 19.45 7.25
CA LEU A 59 -9.32 19.26 6.77
C LEU A 59 -10.22 18.62 7.83
N ALA A 60 -9.74 17.61 8.53
CA ALA A 60 -10.60 16.65 9.23
C ALA A 60 -10.13 16.29 10.65
N GLY A 61 -9.03 16.87 11.14
CA GLY A 61 -8.50 16.55 12.47
C GLY A 61 -9.51 16.79 13.61
N ASN A 62 -10.29 17.87 13.53
CA ASN A 62 -11.36 18.14 14.50
C ASN A 62 -12.53 17.16 14.36
N ALA A 63 -12.91 16.80 13.13
CA ALA A 63 -13.98 15.83 12.89
C ALA A 63 -13.59 14.44 13.40
N ILE A 64 -12.37 13.97 13.14
CA ILE A 64 -11.84 12.71 13.68
C ILE A 64 -11.78 12.76 15.21
N SER A 65 -11.24 13.83 15.79
CA SER A 65 -11.20 14.00 17.26
C SER A 65 -12.60 13.99 17.90
N SER A 66 -13.60 14.56 17.23
CA SER A 66 -14.99 14.54 17.72
C SER A 66 -15.60 13.12 17.74
N LEU A 67 -14.99 12.18 17.01
CA LEU A 67 -15.39 10.78 16.95
C LEU A 67 -14.50 9.88 17.80
N SER A 68 -13.61 10.43 18.65
CA SER A 68 -12.70 9.64 19.47
C SER A 68 -13.46 8.74 20.47
N PRO A 69 -12.82 7.68 21.02
CA PRO A 69 -13.46 6.80 22.01
C PRO A 69 -14.05 7.52 23.24
N GLU A 70 -13.50 8.67 23.61
CA GLU A 70 -13.99 9.52 24.71
C GLU A 70 -15.32 10.22 24.37
N ASN A 71 -15.55 10.54 23.09
CA ASN A 71 -16.70 11.31 22.62
C ASN A 71 -17.80 10.40 22.04
N LEU A 72 -17.41 9.33 21.33
CA LEU A 72 -18.30 8.34 20.75
C LEU A 72 -17.90 6.95 21.27
N THR A 73 -18.54 6.49 22.34
CA THR A 73 -18.29 5.15 22.87
C THR A 73 -19.05 4.11 22.06
N LEU A 74 -18.32 3.14 21.51
CA LEU A 74 -18.92 1.99 20.82
C LEU A 74 -19.34 0.90 21.82
N PRO A 75 -20.27 0.00 21.45
CA PRO A 75 -20.52 -1.21 22.21
C PRO A 75 -19.21 -1.99 22.47
N PRO A 76 -19.12 -2.77 23.56
CA PRO A 76 -17.96 -3.62 23.81
C PRO A 76 -17.66 -4.51 22.61
N PHE A 77 -16.38 -4.62 22.26
CA PHE A 77 -15.95 -5.52 21.19
C PHE A 77 -15.80 -6.94 21.73
N GLU A 78 -16.58 -7.88 21.19
CA GLU A 78 -16.46 -9.32 21.52
C GLU A 78 -15.80 -10.11 20.38
N SER A 79 -16.26 -9.89 19.15
CA SER A 79 -15.77 -10.52 17.93
C SER A 79 -16.24 -9.70 16.71
N LEU A 80 -15.67 -9.97 15.53
CA LEU A 80 -16.12 -9.34 14.29
C LEU A 80 -17.57 -9.75 13.96
N GLU A 81 -17.95 -10.98 14.30
CA GLU A 81 -19.30 -11.52 14.12
C GLU A 81 -20.31 -10.82 15.04
N ALA A 82 -19.99 -10.64 16.32
CA ALA A 82 -20.83 -9.90 17.26
C ALA A 82 -20.98 -8.42 16.86
N ASP A 83 -19.91 -7.81 16.36
CA ASP A 83 -19.94 -6.44 15.85
C ASP A 83 -20.91 -6.29 14.67
N ARG A 84 -21.02 -7.28 13.78
CA ARG A 84 -21.93 -7.24 12.61
C ARG A 84 -23.38 -7.10 13.03
N GLU A 85 -23.80 -7.78 14.10
CA GLU A 85 -25.15 -7.65 14.67
C GLU A 85 -25.41 -6.25 15.22
N LEU A 86 -24.34 -5.53 15.59
CA LEU A 86 -24.38 -4.18 16.15
C LEU A 86 -24.10 -3.08 15.11
N TYR A 87 -23.91 -3.39 13.82
CA TYR A 87 -23.56 -2.38 12.81
C TYR A 87 -24.59 -1.25 12.67
N ASN A 88 -25.88 -1.52 12.89
CA ASN A 88 -26.89 -0.47 12.88
C ASN A 88 -26.76 0.48 14.07
N GLU A 89 -26.32 -0.01 15.24
CA GLU A 89 -26.06 0.81 16.42
C GLU A 89 -24.77 1.59 16.26
N ILE A 90 -23.68 0.93 15.84
CA ILE A 90 -22.37 1.54 15.60
C ILE A 90 -22.45 2.64 14.54
N ALA A 91 -23.17 2.40 13.44
CA ALA A 91 -23.32 3.37 12.35
C ALA A 91 -24.40 4.43 12.64
N ALA A 92 -25.18 4.31 13.72
CA ALA A 92 -26.34 5.17 14.00
C ALA A 92 -26.07 6.68 13.86
N PRO A 93 -24.92 7.23 14.29
CA PRO A 93 -24.61 8.67 14.11
C PRO A 93 -24.52 9.12 12.64
N PHE A 94 -24.17 8.22 11.74
CA PHE A 94 -23.86 8.51 10.33
C PHE A 94 -25.04 8.27 9.39
N ILE A 95 -26.07 7.53 9.84
CA ILE A 95 -27.18 7.07 9.00
C ILE A 95 -27.91 8.22 8.29
N SER A 96 -28.09 9.36 8.95
CA SER A 96 -28.73 10.54 8.35
C SER A 96 -27.89 11.19 7.25
N HIS A 97 -26.57 10.98 7.26
CA HIS A 97 -25.64 11.51 6.26
C HIS A 97 -25.49 10.56 5.06
N LEU A 98 -25.97 9.32 5.15
CA LEU A 98 -26.06 8.38 4.03
C LEU A 98 -27.29 8.69 3.14
N SER A 99 -27.32 9.91 2.60
CA SER A 99 -28.40 10.44 1.74
C SER A 99 -28.24 10.07 0.28
N ASP A 100 -26.99 9.96 -0.19
CA ASP A 100 -26.63 9.71 -1.58
C ASP A 100 -25.21 9.10 -1.65
N ALA A 101 -24.83 8.65 -2.85
CA ALA A 101 -23.54 8.00 -3.09
C ALA A 101 -22.34 8.93 -2.84
N THR A 102 -22.50 10.25 -2.97
CA THR A 102 -21.43 11.23 -2.73
C THR A 102 -21.06 11.23 -1.26
N ASN A 103 -22.07 11.41 -0.40
CA ASN A 103 -21.85 11.44 1.05
C ASN A 103 -21.41 10.07 1.58
N ALA A 104 -21.96 8.99 1.02
CA ALA A 104 -21.52 7.63 1.32
C ALA A 104 -20.03 7.42 1.01
N LEU A 105 -19.57 7.81 -0.18
CA LEU A 105 -18.16 7.67 -0.58
C LEU A 105 -17.23 8.51 0.30
N ALA A 106 -17.64 9.74 0.57
CA ALA A 106 -16.89 10.64 1.44
C ALA A 106 -16.74 10.05 2.85
N LEU A 107 -17.81 9.49 3.42
CA LEU A 107 -17.77 8.85 4.73
C LEU A 107 -16.94 7.56 4.74
N ALA A 108 -17.01 6.74 3.68
CA ALA A 108 -16.18 5.54 3.56
C ALA A 108 -14.68 5.89 3.58
N ILE A 109 -14.26 6.88 2.78
CA ILE A 109 -12.89 7.38 2.77
C ILE A 109 -12.52 8.02 4.12
N PHE A 110 -13.38 8.88 4.64
CA PHE A 110 -13.13 9.62 5.88
C PHE A 110 -12.93 8.70 7.08
N LEU A 111 -13.76 7.67 7.25
CA LEU A 111 -13.68 6.78 8.41
C LEU A 111 -12.58 5.73 8.29
N ASP A 112 -12.17 5.38 7.06
CA ASP A 112 -11.15 4.36 6.84
C ASP A 112 -9.75 4.97 6.67
N GLN A 113 -9.59 5.90 5.74
CA GLN A 113 -8.28 6.38 5.30
C GLN A 113 -7.73 7.47 6.22
N PHE A 114 -8.55 8.44 6.63
CA PHE A 114 -8.04 9.58 7.39
C PHE A 114 -7.47 9.20 8.75
N PRO A 115 -8.05 8.26 9.54
CA PRO A 115 -7.42 7.76 10.75
C PRO A 115 -6.02 7.17 10.50
N ARG A 116 -5.82 6.46 9.38
CA ARG A 116 -4.52 5.86 9.00
C ARG A 116 -3.48 6.93 8.67
N ASN A 117 -3.89 8.08 8.12
CA ASN A 117 -3.02 9.24 7.92
C ASN A 117 -2.72 9.98 9.25
N LEU A 118 -3.69 10.09 10.14
CA LEU A 118 -3.57 10.92 11.35
C LEU A 118 -2.86 10.25 12.52
N PHE A 119 -3.00 8.93 12.66
CA PHE A 119 -2.57 8.16 13.83
C PHE A 119 -1.43 7.19 13.53
N ARG A 120 -0.52 7.51 12.58
CA ARG A 120 0.65 6.67 12.26
C ARG A 120 1.50 6.39 13.51
N GLY A 121 2.14 5.22 13.54
CA GLY A 121 3.00 4.82 14.65
C GLY A 121 2.20 4.50 15.91
N GLU A 122 2.66 4.98 17.07
CA GLU A 122 2.15 4.57 18.40
C GLU A 122 0.66 4.79 18.63
N ALA A 123 0.03 5.70 17.88
CA ALA A 123 -1.40 5.95 17.96
C ALA A 123 -2.26 4.97 17.13
N GLN A 124 -1.69 4.05 16.36
CA GLN A 124 -2.44 3.17 15.44
C GLN A 124 -3.46 2.26 16.13
N ALA A 125 -3.27 1.95 17.42
CA ALA A 125 -4.20 1.12 18.17
C ALA A 125 -5.65 1.64 18.09
N VAL A 126 -5.86 2.97 18.11
CA VAL A 126 -7.19 3.57 18.00
C VAL A 126 -7.81 3.34 16.62
N VAL A 127 -7.01 3.23 15.56
CA VAL A 127 -7.50 2.95 14.21
C VAL A 127 -8.19 1.59 14.20
N TYR A 128 -7.51 0.54 14.66
CA TYR A 128 -8.02 -0.82 14.62
C TYR A 128 -9.16 -1.08 15.61
N THR A 129 -9.08 -0.50 16.81
CA THR A 129 -10.04 -0.77 17.89
C THR A 129 -11.30 0.09 17.82
N HIS A 130 -11.27 1.20 17.07
CA HIS A 130 -12.35 2.17 17.04
C HIS A 130 -12.78 2.56 15.62
N TYR A 131 -11.90 3.17 14.84
CA TYR A 131 -12.28 3.71 13.53
C TYR A 131 -12.57 2.62 12.49
N ASP A 132 -11.86 1.50 12.53
CA ASP A 132 -12.13 0.34 11.67
C ASP A 132 -13.52 -0.25 11.93
N ARG A 133 -13.99 -0.22 13.19
CA ARG A 133 -15.34 -0.67 13.55
C ARG A 133 -16.40 0.27 12.98
N LEU A 134 -16.19 1.59 13.12
CA LEU A 134 -17.05 2.61 12.50
C LEU A 134 -17.09 2.46 10.98
N SER A 135 -15.93 2.31 10.34
CA SER A 135 -15.76 2.17 8.90
C SER A 135 -16.51 0.97 8.35
N ARG A 136 -16.35 -0.23 8.96
CA ARG A 136 -17.07 -1.45 8.54
C ARG A 136 -18.58 -1.31 8.72
N ALA A 137 -19.04 -0.77 9.85
CA ALA A 137 -20.47 -0.58 10.13
C ALA A 137 -21.13 0.39 9.15
N VAL A 138 -20.45 1.51 8.82
CA VAL A 138 -20.92 2.47 7.83
C VAL A 138 -20.89 1.87 6.44
N SER A 139 -19.82 1.17 6.04
CA SER A 139 -19.72 0.50 4.75
C SER A 139 -20.83 -0.55 4.57
N ALA A 140 -21.16 -1.33 5.60
CA ALA A 140 -22.29 -2.25 5.55
C ALA A 140 -23.64 -1.54 5.31
N ASN A 141 -23.86 -0.40 5.96
CA ASN A 141 -25.06 0.42 5.76
C ASN A 141 -25.11 1.09 4.38
N ILE A 142 -23.98 1.49 3.82
CA ILE A 142 -23.88 2.01 2.45
C ILE A 142 -24.35 0.94 1.46
N ARG A 143 -23.83 -0.30 1.58
CA ARG A 143 -24.21 -1.43 0.71
C ARG A 143 -25.68 -1.80 0.87
N ALA A 144 -26.19 -1.86 2.09
CA ALA A 144 -27.60 -2.17 2.36
C ALA A 144 -28.57 -1.16 1.74
N ARG A 145 -28.11 0.08 1.50
CA ARG A 145 -28.86 1.16 0.86
C ARG A 145 -28.62 1.26 -0.65
N GLY A 146 -27.71 0.47 -1.21
CA GLY A 146 -27.31 0.57 -2.62
C GLY A 146 -26.62 1.90 -2.97
N LEU A 147 -25.89 2.49 -2.01
CA LEU A 147 -25.19 3.77 -2.18
C LEU A 147 -23.70 3.59 -2.58
N ASP A 148 -23.26 2.35 -2.83
CA ASP A 148 -21.91 1.94 -3.20
C ASP A 148 -21.62 2.04 -4.71
N GLY A 149 -22.42 2.82 -5.44
CA GLY A 149 -22.21 3.14 -6.85
C GLY A 149 -22.00 4.63 -7.07
N PHE A 150 -20.82 5.03 -7.53
CA PHE A 150 -20.54 6.42 -7.92
C PHE A 150 -20.01 6.48 -9.37
N GLY A 151 -20.94 6.63 -10.32
CA GLY A 151 -20.61 6.74 -11.75
C GLY A 151 -19.85 5.56 -12.33
N ASP A 152 -19.89 4.42 -11.67
CA ASP A 152 -19.34 3.13 -12.09
C ASP A 152 -17.84 3.09 -12.44
N ALA A 153 -17.07 4.13 -12.12
CA ALA A 153 -15.62 4.15 -12.30
C ALA A 153 -14.93 3.23 -11.27
N PRO A 154 -14.22 2.16 -11.70
CA PRO A 154 -13.59 1.19 -10.81
C PRO A 154 -12.75 1.77 -9.67
N VAL A 155 -11.94 2.80 -9.97
CA VAL A 155 -11.06 3.45 -8.98
C VAL A 155 -11.87 4.10 -7.85
N TRP A 156 -13.00 4.71 -8.18
CA TRP A 156 -13.86 5.37 -7.20
C TRP A 156 -14.68 4.34 -6.42
N GLN A 157 -15.17 3.31 -7.12
CA GLN A 157 -15.97 2.26 -6.52
C GLN A 157 -15.19 1.48 -5.45
N TYR A 158 -13.89 1.26 -5.66
CA TYR A 158 -13.03 0.53 -4.74
C TYR A 158 -13.04 1.09 -3.31
N TRP A 159 -13.11 2.42 -3.17
CA TRP A 159 -13.06 3.10 -1.87
C TRP A 159 -14.26 2.81 -0.96
N PHE A 160 -15.40 2.37 -1.50
CA PHE A 160 -16.52 1.88 -0.68
C PHE A 160 -16.19 0.57 0.06
N TYR A 161 -15.26 -0.21 -0.48
CA TYR A 161 -14.94 -1.56 -0.03
C TYR A 161 -13.55 -1.68 0.61
N MET A 162 -12.70 -0.66 0.54
CA MET A 162 -11.35 -0.65 1.13
C MET A 162 -11.32 -1.11 2.60
N CYS A 163 -12.33 -0.73 3.39
CA CYS A 163 -12.43 -1.16 4.79
C CYS A 163 -12.49 -2.69 5.00
N LEU A 164 -12.89 -3.44 3.96
CA LEU A 164 -12.93 -4.90 3.98
C LEU A 164 -11.53 -5.50 3.89
N GLU A 165 -10.62 -4.92 3.09
CA GLU A 165 -9.20 -5.31 3.01
C GLU A 165 -8.50 -5.16 4.37
N HIS A 166 -8.96 -4.18 5.16
CA HIS A 166 -8.45 -3.91 6.50
C HIS A 166 -9.07 -4.78 7.60
N SER A 167 -10.05 -5.62 7.29
CA SER A 167 -10.74 -6.45 8.27
C SER A 167 -9.98 -7.76 8.51
N GLU A 168 -9.80 -8.18 9.77
CA GLU A 168 -9.28 -9.52 10.09
C GLU A 168 -10.38 -10.60 9.95
N SER A 169 -11.17 -10.56 8.87
CA SER A 169 -12.32 -11.45 8.61
C SER A 169 -12.26 -12.00 7.19
N VAL A 170 -12.05 -13.31 7.05
CA VAL A 170 -12.00 -13.99 5.74
C VAL A 170 -13.27 -13.72 4.91
N PRO A 171 -14.49 -13.73 5.46
CA PRO A 171 -15.69 -13.36 4.71
C PRO A 171 -15.68 -11.94 4.12
N ASP A 172 -14.98 -10.99 4.75
CA ASP A 172 -14.88 -9.61 4.21
C ASP A 172 -13.97 -9.58 2.98
N HIS A 173 -12.85 -10.30 3.03
CA HIS A 173 -11.95 -10.50 1.90
C HIS A 173 -12.63 -11.23 0.73
N GLU A 174 -13.43 -12.27 1.01
CA GLU A 174 -14.21 -12.96 -0.03
C GLU A 174 -15.20 -12.01 -0.72
N MET A 175 -15.89 -11.16 0.05
CA MET A 175 -16.77 -10.12 -0.50
C MET A 175 -15.99 -9.11 -1.35
N LEU A 176 -14.86 -8.61 -0.84
CA LEU A 176 -14.02 -7.66 -1.55
C LEU A 176 -13.53 -8.24 -2.89
N ARG A 177 -13.07 -9.49 -2.92
CA ARG A 177 -12.63 -10.16 -4.14
C ARG A 177 -13.73 -10.28 -5.19
N VAL A 178 -14.97 -10.59 -4.77
CA VAL A 178 -16.12 -10.58 -5.69
C VAL A 178 -16.31 -9.18 -6.27
N LYS A 179 -16.22 -8.14 -5.46
CA LYS A 179 -16.39 -6.74 -5.91
C LYS A 179 -15.27 -6.26 -6.82
N ILE A 180 -14.02 -6.59 -6.52
CA ILE A 180 -12.88 -6.35 -7.41
C ILE A 180 -13.11 -7.08 -8.75
N GLY A 181 -13.59 -8.32 -8.73
CA GLY A 181 -13.95 -9.07 -9.93
C GLY A 181 -15.04 -8.40 -10.78
N GLU A 182 -16.13 -7.95 -10.14
CA GLU A 182 -17.20 -7.19 -10.81
C GLU A 182 -16.67 -5.90 -11.44
N MET A 183 -15.80 -5.16 -10.73
CA MET A 183 -15.15 -3.95 -11.25
C MET A 183 -14.25 -4.25 -12.45
N LEU A 184 -13.49 -5.35 -12.42
CA LEU A 184 -12.59 -5.75 -13.50
C LEU A 184 -13.38 -6.11 -14.77
N GLU A 185 -14.43 -6.91 -14.65
CA GLU A 185 -15.26 -7.29 -15.78
C GLU A 185 -15.97 -6.09 -16.40
N ARG A 186 -16.42 -5.14 -15.57
CA ARG A 186 -16.96 -3.86 -16.05
C ARG A 186 -15.90 -3.05 -16.81
N ALA A 187 -14.71 -2.87 -16.24
CA ALA A 187 -13.63 -2.12 -16.84
C ALA A 187 -13.23 -2.70 -18.22
N LYS A 188 -13.16 -4.04 -18.33
CA LYS A 188 -12.94 -4.74 -19.61
C LYS A 188 -14.04 -4.43 -20.63
N ARG A 189 -15.31 -4.53 -20.24
CA ARG A 189 -16.46 -4.28 -21.11
C ARG A 189 -16.50 -2.85 -21.63
N GLU A 190 -16.07 -1.89 -20.82
CA GLU A 190 -16.09 -0.46 -21.14
C GLU A 190 -14.79 0.03 -21.80
N GLY A 191 -13.77 -0.82 -21.91
CA GLY A 191 -12.46 -0.46 -22.44
C GLY A 191 -11.68 0.50 -21.54
N ASP A 192 -11.97 0.51 -20.23
CA ASP A 192 -11.30 1.36 -19.25
C ASP A 192 -9.95 0.76 -18.84
N GLU A 193 -8.92 1.01 -19.65
CA GLU A 193 -7.56 0.51 -19.41
C GLU A 193 -6.98 0.93 -18.07
N MET A 194 -7.29 2.14 -17.60
CA MET A 194 -6.76 2.62 -16.33
C MET A 194 -7.48 1.98 -15.15
N GLY A 195 -8.80 1.80 -15.26
CA GLY A 195 -9.59 1.03 -14.30
C GLY A 195 -9.11 -0.41 -14.19
N MET A 196 -8.85 -1.09 -15.32
CA MET A 196 -8.29 -2.45 -15.32
C MET A 196 -6.96 -2.52 -14.56
N LYS A 197 -6.01 -1.63 -14.89
CA LYS A 197 -4.69 -1.58 -14.21
C LYS A 197 -4.81 -1.33 -12.71
N PHE A 198 -5.75 -0.50 -12.28
CA PHE A 198 -5.98 -0.24 -10.87
C PHE A 198 -6.54 -1.48 -10.17
N VAL A 199 -7.58 -2.09 -10.73
CA VAL A 199 -8.27 -3.24 -10.12
C VAL A 199 -7.37 -4.48 -10.09
N GLU A 200 -6.50 -4.68 -11.08
CA GLU A 200 -5.47 -5.73 -11.06
C GLU A 200 -4.48 -5.53 -9.90
N LYS A 201 -4.03 -4.28 -9.67
CA LYS A 201 -3.18 -3.95 -8.51
C LYS A 201 -3.91 -4.15 -7.19
N ALA A 202 -5.18 -3.75 -7.12
CA ALA A 202 -6.03 -3.97 -5.96
C ALA A 202 -6.18 -5.46 -5.64
N MET A 203 -6.41 -6.31 -6.65
CA MET A 203 -6.44 -7.77 -6.46
C MET A 203 -5.12 -8.30 -5.90
N GLY A 204 -3.99 -7.83 -6.41
CA GLY A 204 -2.67 -8.23 -5.89
C GLY A 204 -2.40 -7.75 -4.46
N SER A 205 -2.98 -6.62 -4.04
CA SER A 205 -2.93 -6.15 -2.64
C SER A 205 -3.81 -7.02 -1.74
N GLU A 206 -5.02 -7.30 -2.20
CA GLU A 206 -6.00 -8.14 -1.51
C GLU A 206 -5.47 -9.56 -1.27
N GLU A 207 -4.78 -10.16 -2.25
CA GLU A 207 -4.14 -11.47 -2.09
C GLU A 207 -3.04 -11.47 -1.01
N LYS A 208 -2.30 -10.37 -0.89
CA LYS A 208 -1.26 -10.23 0.15
C LYS A 208 -1.86 -10.08 1.54
N HIS A 209 -2.96 -9.34 1.69
CA HIS A 209 -3.66 -9.25 2.96
C HIS A 209 -4.32 -10.58 3.35
N LEU A 210 -4.94 -11.28 2.40
CA LEU A 210 -5.61 -12.55 2.67
C LEU A 210 -4.65 -13.68 3.08
N GLY A 211 -3.39 -13.64 2.64
CA GLY A 211 -2.38 -14.66 2.96
C GLY A 211 -2.17 -14.86 4.47
N PRO A 212 -1.71 -13.83 5.21
CA PRO A 212 -1.54 -13.86 6.66
C PRO A 212 -2.84 -14.18 7.39
N LEU A 213 -3.98 -13.72 6.88
CA LEU A 213 -5.26 -14.02 7.49
C LEU A 213 -5.61 -15.51 7.39
N LYS A 214 -5.29 -16.18 6.28
CA LYS A 214 -5.44 -17.64 6.14
C LYS A 214 -4.44 -18.42 6.97
N GLU A 215 -3.23 -17.91 7.12
CA GLU A 215 -2.15 -18.59 7.85
C GLU A 215 -2.27 -18.44 9.37
N PHE A 216 -2.56 -17.23 9.85
CA PHE A 216 -2.54 -16.87 11.28
C PHE A 216 -3.91 -16.51 11.85
N GLY A 217 -4.94 -16.36 11.01
CA GLY A 217 -6.27 -15.92 11.45
C GLY A 217 -6.36 -14.44 11.82
N ARG A 218 -5.28 -13.68 11.63
CA ARG A 218 -5.15 -12.25 11.94
C ARG A 218 -3.96 -11.63 11.21
N PHE A 219 -3.76 -10.33 11.35
CA PHE A 219 -2.61 -9.60 10.83
C PHE A 219 -1.50 -9.48 11.88
N PRO A 220 -0.37 -10.19 11.73
CA PRO A 220 0.67 -10.22 12.75
C PRO A 220 1.29 -8.86 13.07
N TRP A 221 1.38 -7.96 12.08
CA TRP A 221 1.93 -6.62 12.27
C TRP A 221 1.09 -5.74 13.20
N ARG A 222 -0.19 -6.04 13.40
CA ARG A 222 -1.06 -5.33 14.34
C ARG A 222 -0.89 -5.77 15.79
N ASN A 223 -0.21 -6.90 16.03
CA ASN A 223 -0.13 -7.51 17.36
C ASN A 223 0.41 -6.55 18.42
N ARG A 224 1.50 -5.83 18.11
CA ARG A 224 2.11 -4.88 19.05
C ARG A 224 1.14 -3.75 19.46
N TRP A 225 0.37 -3.24 18.50
CA TRP A 225 -0.56 -2.14 18.70
C TRP A 225 -1.82 -2.58 19.45
N LEU A 226 -2.24 -3.82 19.22
CA LEU A 226 -3.41 -4.43 19.85
C LEU A 226 -3.07 -5.12 21.19
N GLY A 227 -1.81 -5.07 21.64
CA GLY A 227 -1.36 -5.75 22.86
C GLY A 227 -1.45 -7.28 22.78
N ARG A 228 -1.43 -7.85 21.57
CA ARG A 228 -1.47 -9.30 21.34
C ARG A 228 -0.05 -9.87 21.39
N GLU A 229 0.09 -11.04 21.99
CA GLU A 229 1.34 -11.79 21.91
C GLU A 229 1.48 -12.44 20.53
N SER A 230 2.60 -12.18 19.85
CA SER A 230 2.96 -12.84 18.60
C SER A 230 3.50 -14.25 18.87
N THR A 231 3.01 -15.23 18.12
CA THR A 231 3.58 -16.58 18.07
C THR A 231 4.96 -16.58 17.42
N GLU A 232 5.74 -17.65 17.63
CA GLU A 232 7.06 -17.78 16.99
C GLU A 232 6.97 -17.82 15.46
N ALA A 233 5.91 -18.39 14.90
CA ALA A 233 5.66 -18.39 13.46
C ALA A 233 5.39 -16.97 12.93
N GLU A 234 4.56 -16.20 13.64
CA GLU A 234 4.27 -14.80 13.30
C GLU A 234 5.52 -13.92 13.39
N LYS A 235 6.35 -14.09 14.43
CA LYS A 235 7.63 -13.37 14.58
C LYS A 235 8.56 -13.67 13.42
N LYS A 236 8.78 -14.94 13.11
CA LYS A 236 9.62 -15.37 12.00
C LYS A 236 9.12 -14.82 10.66
N TRP A 237 7.80 -14.85 10.45
CA TRP A 237 7.19 -14.30 9.24
C TRP A 237 7.44 -12.79 9.09
N LEU A 238 7.31 -12.02 10.19
CA LEU A 238 7.64 -10.59 10.22
C LEU A 238 9.14 -10.34 9.95
N GLU A 239 10.04 -11.13 10.54
CA GLU A 239 11.49 -11.04 10.34
C GLU A 239 11.94 -11.36 8.91
N GLU A 240 11.20 -12.22 8.19
CA GLU A 240 11.49 -12.60 6.82
C GLU A 240 10.97 -11.60 5.76
N GLY A 241 10.38 -10.48 6.21
CA GLY A 241 9.84 -9.43 5.35
C GLY A 241 8.36 -9.62 5.01
N GLY A 242 7.62 -10.37 5.83
CA GLY A 242 6.16 -10.30 5.86
C GLY A 242 5.69 -8.84 6.05
N GLU A 243 4.48 -8.52 5.60
CA GLU A 243 3.98 -7.15 5.59
C GLU A 243 4.18 -6.45 6.93
N SER A 244 4.98 -5.39 6.86
CA SER A 244 5.34 -4.48 7.94
C SER A 244 4.80 -3.11 7.54
N GLU A 245 3.98 -2.50 8.39
CA GLU A 245 3.54 -1.11 8.17
C GLU A 245 4.71 -0.10 8.29
N ASP A 246 5.82 -0.53 8.88
CA ASP A 246 7.12 0.17 8.92
C ASP A 246 8.06 -0.26 7.77
N GLY A 247 7.53 -0.89 6.72
CA GLY A 247 8.31 -1.48 5.63
C GLY A 247 9.43 -0.55 5.17
N THR A 248 10.67 -0.90 5.50
CA THR A 248 11.82 -0.09 5.14
C THR A 248 12.02 -0.21 3.64
N TYR A 249 11.56 0.79 2.90
CA TYR A 249 11.79 0.88 1.47
C TYR A 249 13.05 1.70 1.19
N LEU A 250 13.93 1.18 0.34
CA LEU A 250 14.97 1.97 -0.32
C LEU A 250 14.29 2.79 -1.42
N MET A 251 14.09 4.09 -1.18
CA MET A 251 13.81 5.02 -2.29
C MET A 251 15.13 5.34 -2.98
N VAL A 252 15.23 5.04 -4.27
CA VAL A 252 16.34 5.44 -5.12
C VAL A 252 15.85 6.50 -6.10
N GLU A 253 16.54 7.63 -6.15
CA GLU A 253 16.34 8.68 -7.16
C GLU A 253 17.55 8.69 -8.09
N ARG A 254 17.32 8.83 -9.40
CA ARG A 254 18.39 8.96 -10.39
C ARG A 254 18.96 10.39 -10.34
N VAL A 255 20.07 10.57 -9.65
CA VAL A 255 20.84 11.82 -9.69
C VAL A 255 21.88 11.71 -10.81
N ASP A 256 21.50 12.22 -11.99
CA ASP A 256 22.32 12.26 -13.20
C ASP A 256 22.81 10.90 -13.75
N GLY A 257 23.33 10.90 -14.98
CA GLY A 257 23.91 9.72 -15.64
C GLY A 257 23.26 9.36 -16.98
N ILE A 258 23.89 8.43 -17.69
CA ILE A 258 23.40 7.89 -18.97
C ILE A 258 22.71 6.56 -18.65
N GLU A 259 21.48 6.39 -19.13
CA GLU A 259 20.78 5.12 -18.99
C GLU A 259 21.58 4.00 -19.66
N LEU A 260 21.63 2.83 -19.02
CA LEU A 260 22.44 1.71 -19.48
C LEU A 260 22.12 1.35 -20.94
N GLY A 261 20.84 1.41 -21.34
CA GLY A 261 20.38 1.17 -22.71
C GLY A 261 20.78 2.24 -23.74
N GLU A 262 21.24 3.41 -23.30
CA GLU A 262 21.69 4.50 -24.18
C GLU A 262 23.16 4.35 -24.55
N ILE A 263 23.94 3.56 -23.82
CA ILE A 263 25.40 3.43 -24.01
C ILE A 263 25.73 2.79 -25.36
N GLY A 264 24.96 1.79 -25.80
CA GLY A 264 25.16 1.13 -27.08
C GLY A 264 24.92 2.04 -28.28
N LYS A 265 24.23 3.18 -28.15
CA LYS A 265 23.87 4.03 -29.30
C LYS A 265 25.08 4.66 -30.01
N GLN A 266 26.17 4.90 -29.27
CA GLN A 266 27.40 5.49 -29.83
C GLN A 266 28.65 4.89 -29.18
N CYS A 267 29.68 4.62 -29.99
CA CYS A 267 30.98 4.18 -29.45
C CYS A 267 31.63 5.26 -28.59
N ARG A 268 32.13 4.85 -27.42
CA ARG A 268 32.83 5.72 -26.45
C ARG A 268 34.36 5.59 -26.50
N GLN A 269 34.90 4.77 -27.41
CA GLN A 269 36.34 4.62 -27.58
C GLN A 269 36.96 5.95 -28.05
N LEU A 270 37.99 6.41 -27.33
CA LEU A 270 38.67 7.66 -27.66
C LEU A 270 39.43 7.54 -29.00
N PRO A 271 39.38 8.56 -29.86
CA PRO A 271 39.98 8.53 -31.20
C PRO A 271 41.51 8.69 -31.21
N VAL A 272 42.19 8.44 -30.08
CA VAL A 272 43.66 8.54 -29.97
C VAL A 272 44.36 7.51 -30.86
N TYR A 273 43.64 6.46 -31.28
CA TYR A 273 44.05 5.53 -32.32
C TYR A 273 43.03 5.65 -33.46
N SER A 274 43.49 5.86 -34.69
CA SER A 274 42.65 6.13 -35.86
C SER A 274 41.81 4.93 -36.35
N TYR A 275 41.78 3.84 -35.57
CA TYR A 275 41.07 2.60 -35.84
C TYR A 275 40.31 2.17 -34.58
N LEU A 276 39.03 1.82 -34.74
CA LEU A 276 38.26 1.18 -33.66
C LEU A 276 38.85 -0.21 -33.39
N LEU A 277 38.90 -0.60 -32.11
CA LEU A 277 39.29 -1.96 -31.73
C LEU A 277 38.24 -2.96 -32.23
N ASP A 278 38.65 -4.22 -32.35
CA ASP A 278 37.79 -5.27 -32.90
C ASP A 278 36.48 -5.41 -32.10
N GLY A 279 35.35 -5.51 -32.79
CA GLY A 279 34.01 -5.55 -32.19
C GLY A 279 33.38 -4.19 -31.83
N HIS A 280 34.10 -3.06 -31.93
CA HIS A 280 33.51 -1.73 -31.72
C HIS A 280 32.93 -1.12 -33.01
N GLN A 281 31.77 -0.48 -32.91
CA GLN A 281 31.08 0.15 -34.05
C GLN A 281 30.69 1.59 -33.73
N LYS A 282 30.92 2.53 -34.66
CA LYS A 282 30.66 3.98 -34.42
C LYS A 282 29.24 4.27 -33.94
N LYS A 283 28.25 3.56 -34.48
CA LYS A 283 26.83 3.59 -34.09
C LYS A 283 26.41 2.18 -33.70
N ASN A 284 25.51 2.05 -32.72
CA ASN A 284 25.01 0.75 -32.25
C ASN A 284 26.13 -0.22 -31.82
N CYS A 285 27.02 0.28 -30.98
CA CYS A 285 28.19 -0.44 -30.47
C CYS A 285 27.81 -1.50 -29.43
N GLY A 286 27.59 -2.74 -29.89
CA GLY A 286 27.33 -3.88 -29.00
C GLY A 286 28.45 -4.14 -27.99
N ALA A 287 29.72 -3.93 -28.37
CA ALA A 287 30.86 -4.06 -27.46
C ALA A 287 30.79 -3.07 -26.28
N CYS A 288 30.49 -1.79 -26.54
CA CYS A 288 30.31 -0.80 -25.47
C CYS A 288 29.10 -1.14 -24.58
N GLN A 289 28.01 -1.65 -25.16
CA GLN A 289 26.84 -2.07 -24.40
C GLN A 289 27.16 -3.25 -23.46
N ALA A 290 27.86 -4.27 -23.97
CA ALA A 290 28.24 -5.45 -23.19
C ALA A 290 29.18 -5.08 -22.04
N ILE A 291 30.19 -4.25 -22.30
CA ILE A 291 31.11 -3.75 -21.26
C ILE A 291 30.35 -2.96 -20.20
N ALA A 292 29.42 -2.09 -20.60
CA ALA A 292 28.64 -1.31 -19.66
C ALA A 292 27.72 -2.18 -18.78
N ASN A 293 27.07 -3.19 -19.37
CA ASN A 293 26.23 -4.13 -18.63
C ASN A 293 27.04 -4.91 -17.60
N GLU A 294 28.22 -5.41 -17.99
CA GLU A 294 29.10 -6.17 -17.08
C GLU A 294 29.62 -5.29 -15.95
N ASN A 295 30.03 -4.05 -16.26
CA ASN A 295 30.46 -3.10 -15.25
C ASN A 295 29.32 -2.74 -14.28
N ALA A 296 28.10 -2.54 -14.78
CA ALA A 296 26.94 -2.25 -13.94
C ALA A 296 26.59 -3.45 -13.03
N ALA A 297 26.59 -4.67 -13.58
CA ALA A 297 26.35 -5.89 -12.81
C ALA A 297 27.41 -6.09 -11.72
N THR A 298 28.68 -5.85 -12.05
CA THR A 298 29.81 -5.91 -11.11
C THR A 298 29.68 -4.84 -10.02
N PHE A 299 29.35 -3.60 -10.37
CA PHE A 299 29.09 -2.54 -9.40
C PHE A 299 27.95 -2.89 -8.43
N ILE A 300 26.83 -3.41 -8.96
CA ILE A 300 25.68 -3.83 -8.15
C ILE A 300 26.05 -4.99 -7.22
N ARG A 301 26.85 -5.95 -7.68
CA ARG A 301 27.21 -7.14 -6.90
C ARG A 301 28.28 -6.85 -5.83
N GLU A 302 29.28 -6.06 -6.19
CA GLU A 302 30.53 -5.96 -5.42
C GLU A 302 30.70 -4.60 -4.75
N THR A 303 30.07 -3.55 -5.26
CA THR A 303 30.27 -2.19 -4.76
C THR A 303 29.06 -1.70 -3.95
N MET A 304 27.84 -1.86 -4.48
CA MET A 304 26.63 -1.37 -3.81
C MET A 304 26.41 -1.98 -2.42
N PRO A 305 26.42 -3.32 -2.21
CA PRO A 305 26.11 -3.90 -0.90
C PRO A 305 27.12 -3.48 0.17
N PRO A 306 28.45 -3.50 -0.07
CA PRO A 306 29.41 -2.98 0.90
C PRO A 306 29.27 -1.48 1.16
N GLN A 307 29.00 -0.66 0.13
CA GLN A 307 28.81 0.79 0.32
C GLN A 307 27.55 1.11 1.10
N LEU A 308 26.42 0.46 0.79
CA LEU A 308 25.18 0.58 1.56
C LEU A 308 25.41 0.16 3.02
N ALA A 309 26.14 -0.93 3.25
CA ALA A 309 26.53 -1.37 4.59
C ALA A 309 27.48 -0.38 5.30
N ALA A 310 28.21 0.44 4.56
CA ALA A 310 29.16 1.43 5.06
C ALA A 310 28.57 2.84 5.22
N LEU A 311 27.38 3.15 4.68
CA LEU A 311 26.73 4.44 4.88
C LEU A 311 26.51 4.72 6.38
N ARG A 312 26.79 5.96 6.80
CA ARG A 312 26.65 6.45 8.18
C ARG A 312 25.95 7.81 8.10
N SER A 313 24.82 7.98 8.77
CA SER A 313 24.16 9.29 8.90
C SER A 313 24.75 10.05 10.08
N SER A 314 25.15 11.31 9.88
CA SER A 314 25.71 12.19 10.92
C SER A 314 24.70 13.13 11.57
N VAL A 315 23.42 13.08 11.16
CA VAL A 315 22.41 14.07 11.59
C VAL A 315 21.47 13.54 12.69
N SER A 316 21.48 12.24 13.01
CA SER A 316 20.58 11.65 14.02
C SER A 316 21.25 11.08 15.27
N GLY A 317 22.50 11.44 15.55
CA GLY A 317 23.04 11.32 16.91
C GLY A 317 23.25 9.92 17.48
N PHE A 318 23.60 8.91 16.67
CA PHE A 318 24.09 7.63 17.21
C PHE A 318 25.30 7.07 16.44
N ASN A 319 26.29 6.59 17.20
CA ASN A 319 27.54 6.00 16.71
C ASN A 319 27.32 4.78 15.80
N ARG A 320 27.18 5.04 14.49
CA ARG A 320 27.45 4.13 13.36
C ARG A 320 26.44 3.02 13.03
N PHE A 321 25.17 3.17 13.39
CA PHE A 321 24.08 2.31 12.90
C PHE A 321 22.98 3.17 12.26
N VAL A 322 22.42 2.72 11.13
CA VAL A 322 21.20 3.34 10.58
C VAL A 322 20.04 2.80 11.41
N ILE A 323 19.47 3.65 12.26
CA ILE A 323 18.33 3.32 13.11
C ILE A 323 17.05 3.74 12.36
N PRO A 324 16.03 2.85 12.24
CA PRO A 324 14.68 3.26 11.86
C PRO A 324 14.09 4.21 12.91
N PRO A 325 12.99 4.92 12.63
CA PRO A 325 12.52 6.01 13.49
C PRO A 325 12.30 5.61 14.96
N PRO A 326 12.24 6.58 15.91
CA PRO A 326 12.37 6.37 17.36
C PRO A 326 11.31 5.47 18.04
N TRP A 327 10.33 4.94 17.30
CA TRP A 327 9.29 4.03 17.80
C TRP A 327 9.60 2.53 17.59
N VAL A 328 10.76 2.18 17.04
CA VAL A 328 11.18 0.77 16.87
C VAL A 328 11.93 0.29 18.12
N THR A 329 11.27 -0.57 18.91
CA THR A 329 11.75 -1.01 20.24
C THR A 329 12.47 -2.37 20.24
N GLU A 330 12.45 -3.13 19.14
CA GLU A 330 13.20 -4.38 18.99
C GLU A 330 14.05 -4.38 17.72
N HIS A 331 15.27 -4.91 17.83
CA HIS A 331 16.29 -4.93 16.78
C HIS A 331 16.80 -6.35 16.57
N ASP A 332 17.12 -6.68 15.32
CA ASP A 332 17.77 -7.93 14.92
C ASP A 332 19.08 -8.14 15.71
N ARG A 333 19.15 -9.22 16.48
CA ARG A 333 20.30 -9.56 17.34
C ARG A 333 21.25 -10.58 16.69
N ARG A 334 21.06 -10.92 15.41
CA ARG A 334 21.96 -11.85 14.72
C ARG A 334 23.36 -11.25 14.65
N ALA A 335 24.36 -12.01 15.08
CA ALA A 335 25.75 -11.57 15.08
C ALA A 335 26.30 -11.37 13.66
N GLU A 336 25.77 -12.10 12.68
CA GLU A 336 26.14 -12.01 11.27
C GLU A 336 24.91 -12.24 10.38
N TRP A 337 24.86 -11.52 9.25
CA TRP A 337 23.83 -11.67 8.23
C TRP A 337 24.15 -12.87 7.32
N ILE A 338 23.25 -13.86 7.27
CA ILE A 338 23.43 -15.06 6.42
C ILE A 338 22.74 -14.82 5.07
N PRO A 339 23.48 -14.73 3.95
CA PRO A 339 22.88 -14.57 2.62
C PRO A 339 22.06 -15.82 2.24
N LYS A 340 20.82 -15.63 1.73
CA LYS A 340 20.04 -16.72 1.16
C LYS A 340 20.73 -17.22 -0.13
N LYS A 341 21.11 -18.50 -0.17
CA LYS A 341 21.58 -19.16 -1.40
C LYS A 341 20.37 -19.58 -2.22
N ILE A 342 20.29 -19.12 -3.46
CA ILE A 342 19.38 -19.67 -4.47
C ILE A 342 20.06 -20.92 -5.03
N SER A 343 19.46 -22.11 -4.86
CA SER A 343 19.92 -23.33 -5.52
C SER A 343 19.43 -23.33 -6.97
N HIS A 344 20.34 -23.12 -7.93
CA HIS A 344 20.09 -23.50 -9.31
C HIS A 344 20.57 -24.94 -9.49
N ASP A 345 19.65 -25.90 -9.39
CA ASP A 345 19.88 -27.25 -9.90
C ASP A 345 18.78 -27.65 -10.89
N THR A 346 19.22 -28.24 -12.00
CA THR A 346 18.51 -28.93 -13.09
C THR A 346 17.84 -28.10 -14.19
N VAL A 347 18.65 -27.74 -15.22
CA VAL A 347 18.18 -27.84 -16.61
C VAL A 347 19.03 -28.90 -17.31
N ASP A 348 18.40 -30.04 -17.51
CA ASP A 348 18.90 -31.23 -18.19
C ASP A 348 19.25 -30.89 -19.65
N THR A 349 20.53 -31.02 -20.03
CA THR A 349 21.00 -30.78 -21.41
C THR A 349 21.35 -32.12 -22.05
N THR A 350 20.33 -32.82 -22.53
CA THR A 350 20.50 -33.94 -23.47
C THR A 350 19.57 -33.75 -24.67
N MET A 351 20.02 -32.98 -25.67
CA MET A 351 19.61 -33.19 -27.07
C MET A 351 20.79 -32.89 -28.03
N THR A 352 21.49 -33.97 -28.34
CA THR A 352 22.15 -34.32 -29.62
C THR A 352 22.28 -33.23 -30.69
N ALA A 353 23.53 -32.86 -30.97
CA ALA A 353 23.95 -32.30 -32.25
C ALA A 353 24.05 -33.42 -33.32
N GLN A 354 23.22 -33.36 -34.36
CA GLN A 354 23.48 -34.05 -35.63
C GLN A 354 24.26 -33.09 -36.54
N SER A 355 25.54 -33.42 -36.73
CA SER A 355 26.43 -32.84 -37.72
C SER A 355 26.34 -33.67 -39.00
N THR A 356 26.01 -33.02 -40.12
CA THR A 356 26.11 -33.56 -41.47
C THR A 356 27.47 -33.23 -42.08
N SER A 357 28.30 -34.25 -42.31
CA SER A 357 29.11 -34.36 -43.55
C SER A 357 29.76 -35.74 -43.68
N ARG A 358 29.37 -36.46 -44.74
CA ARG A 358 30.12 -37.55 -45.41
C ARG A 358 31.35 -36.95 -46.13
N PRO A 359 32.39 -37.72 -46.52
CA PRO A 359 32.44 -39.17 -46.78
C PRO A 359 33.17 -40.02 -45.75
#